data_AF-A0A1C5D091-F1
#
_entry.id   AF-A0A1C5D091-F1
#
_cell.length_a   1.000
_cell.length_b   1.000
_cell.length_c   1.000
_cell.angle_alpha   90.00
_cell.angle_beta   90.00
_cell.angle_gamma   90.00
#
_symmetry.space_group_name_H-M   'P 1'
#
loop_
_entity.id
_entity.type
_entity.pdbx_description
1 polymer ?
#
loop_
_entity_poly.entity_id
_entity_poly.type
_entity_poly.pdbx_seq_one_letter_code
_entity_poly.pdbx_strand_id
1 'polypeptide(L)'
;MLNIGFTPDSDMDIPAGAERAWRDGRIGLATLSATDLRYGWFAYRTDFEVGGHAFLSGAREPLVDTMFTLAHTLRGLYANGSAEIDFTENSYVIRLEVTGDRVTFTSSRRAPAEPPRCAVEDYAAAVRAFVATGTAWLAGNHPAIAANPALHELRALVSDPAGGGTGDPGLRTV
;
A
#
# COMPACT_ATOMS: atom_id res chain seq x y z
N MET A 1 -8.41 0.47 16.95
CA MET A 1 -8.40 1.59 15.97
C MET A 1 -7.30 1.31 14.97
N LEU A 2 -7.61 1.38 13.68
CA LEU A 2 -6.65 1.21 12.58
C LEU A 2 -6.52 2.57 11.88
N ASN A 3 -5.29 3.04 11.69
CA ASN A 3 -4.99 4.29 11.01
C ASN A 3 -3.90 4.05 9.96
N ILE A 4 -4.17 4.49 8.73
CA ILE A 4 -3.21 4.49 7.62
C ILE A 4 -3.34 5.86 6.96
N GLY A 5 -2.25 6.63 6.96
CA GLY A 5 -2.27 8.00 6.47
C GLY A 5 -0.93 8.42 5.89
N PHE A 6 -0.94 9.52 5.16
CA PHE A 6 0.28 10.14 4.65
C PHE A 6 0.21 11.65 4.82
N THR A 7 1.38 12.27 4.98
CA THR A 7 1.53 13.74 4.98
C THR A 7 2.24 14.15 3.70
N PRO A 8 1.56 14.83 2.77
CA PRO A 8 2.18 15.33 1.54
C PRO A 8 3.32 16.29 1.83
N ASP A 9 4.35 16.24 0.98
CA ASP A 9 5.48 17.15 1.00
C ASP A 9 5.93 17.41 -0.44
N SER A 10 5.53 18.56 -1.01
CA SER A 10 5.78 18.88 -2.42
C SER A 10 7.27 18.94 -2.76
N ASP A 11 8.13 19.20 -1.78
CA ASP A 11 9.58 19.21 -1.98
C ASP A 11 10.12 17.79 -2.26
N MET A 12 9.33 16.76 -1.95
CA MET A 12 9.64 15.36 -2.16
C MET A 12 8.87 14.71 -3.32
N ASP A 13 8.12 15.50 -4.09
CA ASP A 13 7.48 14.98 -5.30
C ASP A 13 8.54 14.52 -6.31
N ILE A 14 9.69 15.21 -6.33
CA ILE A 14 10.71 15.10 -7.36
C ILE A 14 11.99 14.52 -6.74
N PRO A 15 12.58 13.44 -7.30
CA PRO A 15 13.85 12.93 -6.84
C PRO A 15 15.00 13.92 -7.10
N ALA A 16 16.01 13.84 -6.25
CA ALA A 16 17.25 14.59 -6.41
C ALA A 16 17.86 14.34 -7.81
N GLY A 17 18.20 15.42 -8.52
CA GLY A 17 18.77 15.36 -9.88
C GLY A 17 17.74 15.37 -11.01
N ALA A 18 16.44 15.22 -10.72
CA ALA A 18 15.36 15.32 -11.72
C ALA A 18 14.72 16.72 -11.80
N GLU A 19 15.11 17.66 -10.94
CA GLU A 19 14.44 18.96 -10.75
C GLU A 19 14.49 19.82 -12.00
N ARG A 20 15.60 19.78 -12.74
CA ARG A 20 15.71 20.50 -14.01
C ARG A 20 14.80 19.87 -15.08
N ALA A 21 14.84 18.55 -15.24
CA ALA A 21 13.98 17.87 -16.21
C ALA A 21 12.50 18.05 -15.90
N TRP A 22 12.14 18.07 -14.61
CA TRP A 22 10.80 18.39 -14.15
C TRP A 22 10.37 19.81 -14.54
N ARG A 23 11.19 20.83 -14.22
CA ARG A 23 10.91 22.22 -14.58
C ARG A 23 10.83 22.44 -16.10
N ASP A 24 11.62 21.70 -16.86
CA ASP A 24 11.61 21.74 -18.33
C ASP A 24 10.40 20.97 -18.93
N GLY A 25 9.55 20.35 -18.12
CA GLY A 25 8.41 19.54 -18.59
C GLY A 25 8.83 18.24 -19.29
N ARG A 26 10.06 17.78 -19.08
CA ARG A 26 10.62 16.56 -19.72
C ARG A 26 10.27 15.28 -18.99
N ILE A 27 9.60 15.37 -17.84
CA ILE A 27 9.11 14.21 -17.09
C ILE A 27 7.65 13.95 -17.47
N GLY A 28 7.44 12.87 -18.23
CA GLY A 28 6.11 12.41 -18.59
C GLY A 28 5.52 11.51 -17.51
N LEU A 29 4.79 12.06 -16.54
CA LEU A 29 4.17 11.26 -15.46
C LEU A 29 3.18 10.20 -15.97
N ALA A 30 2.52 10.44 -17.10
CA ALA A 30 1.62 9.45 -17.71
C ALA A 30 2.36 8.20 -18.22
N THR A 31 3.65 8.32 -18.53
CA THR A 31 4.48 7.27 -19.13
C THR A 31 5.64 6.84 -18.24
N LEU A 32 5.80 7.47 -17.07
CA LEU A 32 6.83 7.13 -16.09
C LEU A 32 6.64 5.67 -15.65
N SER A 33 7.74 4.92 -15.54
CA SER A 33 7.66 3.50 -15.24
C SER A 33 7.07 3.26 -13.84
N ALA A 34 6.42 2.11 -13.65
CA ALA A 34 5.92 1.72 -12.32
C ALA A 34 7.06 1.64 -11.30
N THR A 35 8.23 1.14 -11.72
CA THR A 35 9.44 1.10 -10.90
C THR A 35 9.87 2.50 -10.45
N ASP A 36 9.95 3.47 -11.38
CA ASP A 36 10.33 4.84 -11.01
C ASP A 36 9.32 5.43 -10.03
N LEU A 37 8.02 5.28 -10.30
CA LEU A 37 6.97 5.75 -9.38
C LEU A 37 7.07 5.13 -7.98
N ARG A 38 7.48 3.87 -7.89
CA ARG A 38 7.62 3.15 -6.62
C ARG A 38 8.91 3.44 -5.88
N TYR A 39 9.97 3.91 -6.53
CA TYR A 39 11.27 4.07 -5.84
C TYR A 39 11.85 5.47 -5.88
N GLY A 40 11.34 6.35 -6.76
CA GLY A 40 11.96 7.66 -7.02
C GLY A 40 11.06 8.86 -6.82
N TRP A 41 9.74 8.72 -6.76
CA TRP A 41 8.82 9.85 -6.83
C TRP A 41 7.83 9.87 -5.67
N PHE A 42 7.42 11.08 -5.26
CA PHE A 42 6.39 11.29 -4.24
C PHE A 42 6.71 10.63 -2.88
N ALA A 43 7.90 10.91 -2.34
CA ALA A 43 8.36 10.34 -1.08
C ALA A 43 7.74 11.07 0.12
N TYR A 44 6.64 10.54 0.64
CA TYR A 44 5.86 11.17 1.70
C TYR A 44 6.02 10.45 3.03
N ARG A 45 5.76 11.18 4.11
CA ARG A 45 5.67 10.56 5.44
C ARG A 45 4.41 9.73 5.49
N THR A 46 4.55 8.44 5.77
CA THR A 46 3.43 7.51 5.98
C THR A 46 3.36 7.11 7.44
N ASP A 47 2.14 7.09 7.98
CA ASP A 47 1.82 6.57 9.29
C ASP A 47 0.93 5.33 9.16
N PHE A 48 1.29 4.27 9.88
CA PHE A 48 0.53 3.03 9.95
C PHE A 48 0.46 2.54 11.38
N GLU A 49 -0.74 2.58 11.97
CA GLU A 49 -0.99 2.27 13.37
C GLU A 49 -2.15 1.28 13.53
N VAL A 50 -1.98 0.27 14.39
CA VAL A 50 -3.04 -0.66 14.77
C VAL A 50 -3.11 -0.74 16.29
N GLY A 51 -4.29 -0.47 16.85
CA GLY A 51 -4.53 -0.59 18.29
C GLY A 51 -3.65 0.32 19.15
N GLY A 52 -3.26 1.51 18.67
CA GLY A 52 -2.32 2.38 19.38
C GLY A 52 -0.84 2.06 19.14
N HIS A 53 -0.52 0.98 18.43
CA HIS A 53 0.85 0.62 18.10
C HIS A 53 1.22 1.10 16.69
N ALA A 54 2.19 2.00 16.61
CA ALA A 54 2.72 2.50 15.35
C ALA A 54 3.74 1.53 14.75
N PHE A 55 3.38 0.92 13.62
CA PHE A 55 4.28 0.10 12.81
C PHE A 55 5.13 0.95 11.88
N LEU A 56 4.53 1.99 11.30
CA LEU A 56 5.23 3.05 10.58
C LEU A 56 4.90 4.38 11.24
N SER A 57 5.94 5.18 11.52
CA SER A 57 5.79 6.51 12.09
C SER A 57 6.72 7.47 11.36
N GLY A 58 6.13 8.28 10.48
CA GLY A 58 6.83 9.32 9.75
C GLY A 58 7.99 8.88 8.84
N ALA A 59 8.06 7.59 8.48
CA ALA A 59 9.01 7.11 7.49
C ALA A 59 8.67 7.72 6.12
N ARG A 60 9.68 8.21 5.42
CA ARG A 60 9.52 8.83 4.10
C ARG A 60 9.74 7.77 3.04
N GLU A 61 8.64 7.28 2.49
CA GLU A 61 8.63 6.27 1.45
C GLU A 61 7.84 6.79 0.24
N PRO A 62 8.17 6.37 -0.99
CA PRO A 62 7.34 6.64 -2.14
C PRO A 62 5.89 6.20 -1.88
N LEU A 63 4.96 7.15 -2.00
CA LEU A 63 3.55 6.91 -1.69
C LEU A 63 2.99 5.77 -2.55
N VAL A 64 3.41 5.71 -3.82
CA VAL A 64 2.97 4.66 -4.75
C VAL A 64 3.43 3.28 -4.27
N ASP A 65 4.67 3.15 -3.78
CA ASP A 65 5.14 1.88 -3.27
C ASP A 65 4.42 1.45 -2.00
N THR A 66 4.23 2.38 -1.05
CA THR A 66 3.44 2.12 0.16
C THR A 66 2.04 1.60 -0.20
N MET A 67 1.37 2.24 -1.17
CA MET A 67 0.05 1.81 -1.65
C MET A 67 0.08 0.41 -2.27
N PHE A 68 1.06 0.10 -3.12
CA PHE A 68 1.22 -1.24 -3.71
C PHE A 68 1.49 -2.30 -2.64
N THR A 69 2.40 -2.01 -1.71
CA THR A 69 2.75 -2.90 -0.61
C THR A 69 1.53 -3.26 0.23
N LEU A 70 0.70 -2.27 0.63
CA LEU A 70 -0.54 -2.51 1.37
C LEU A 70 -1.62 -3.21 0.53
N ALA A 71 -1.70 -2.92 -0.77
CA ALA A 71 -2.62 -3.64 -1.66
C ALA A 71 -2.23 -5.12 -1.79
N HIS A 72 -0.94 -5.42 -1.86
CA HIS A 72 -0.42 -6.79 -1.92
C HIS A 72 -0.60 -7.54 -0.60
N THR A 73 -0.44 -6.89 0.55
CA THR A 73 -0.74 -7.57 1.82
C THR A 73 -2.21 -7.94 1.93
N LEU A 74 -3.13 -7.08 1.48
CA LEU A 74 -4.55 -7.42 1.42
C LEU A 74 -4.79 -8.67 0.54
N ARG A 75 -4.17 -8.73 -0.64
CA ARG A 75 -4.23 -9.92 -1.52
C ARG A 75 -3.63 -11.17 -0.86
N GLY A 76 -2.49 -11.03 -0.18
CA GLY A 76 -1.82 -12.12 0.54
C GLY A 76 -2.70 -12.69 1.64
N LEU A 77 -3.35 -11.83 2.42
CA LEU A 77 -4.28 -12.25 3.48
C LEU A 77 -5.48 -13.03 2.92
N TYR A 78 -6.08 -12.58 1.81
CA TYR A 78 -7.20 -13.30 1.20
C TYR A 78 -6.77 -14.62 0.55
N ALA A 79 -5.58 -14.68 -0.05
CA ALA A 79 -5.12 -15.87 -0.75
C ALA A 79 -4.56 -16.94 0.20
N ASN A 80 -3.78 -16.52 1.19
CA ASN A 80 -2.92 -17.40 1.98
C ASN A 80 -3.19 -17.33 3.49
N GLY A 81 -4.01 -16.38 3.95
CA GLY A 81 -4.20 -16.09 5.37
C GLY A 81 -3.00 -15.40 6.03
N SER A 82 -1.96 -15.04 5.26
CA SER A 82 -0.78 -14.33 5.78
C SER A 82 -0.16 -13.42 4.73
N ALA A 83 0.53 -12.37 5.19
CA ALA A 83 1.31 -11.45 4.38
C ALA A 83 2.43 -10.81 5.18
N GLU A 84 3.44 -10.27 4.48
CA GLU A 84 4.56 -9.55 5.08
C GLU A 84 4.73 -8.18 4.39
N ILE A 85 5.18 -7.20 5.18
CA ILE A 85 5.70 -5.93 4.69
C ILE A 85 7.18 -5.91 5.04
N ASP A 86 8.01 -5.92 4.00
CA ASP A 86 9.46 -5.85 4.11
C ASP A 86 9.97 -4.53 3.56
N PHE A 87 11.01 -3.99 4.20
CA PHE A 87 11.67 -2.76 3.78
C PHE A 87 13.03 -3.10 3.17
N THR A 88 13.31 -2.61 1.97
CA THR A 88 14.58 -2.88 1.29
C THR A 88 15.79 -2.31 2.02
N GLU A 89 15.58 -1.26 2.80
CA GLU A 89 16.61 -0.47 3.46
C GLU A 89 17.02 -1.08 4.80
N ASN A 90 16.21 -1.97 5.39
CA ASN A 90 16.51 -2.54 6.70
C ASN A 90 15.74 -3.85 7.00
N SER A 91 16.22 -4.65 7.95
CA SER A 91 15.58 -5.93 8.33
C SER A 91 14.31 -5.82 9.19
N TYR A 92 13.62 -4.69 9.17
CA TYR A 92 12.31 -4.56 9.80
C TYR A 92 11.27 -5.27 8.93
N VAL A 93 10.45 -6.10 9.56
CA VAL A 93 9.39 -6.87 8.89
C VAL A 93 8.14 -6.73 9.73
N ILE A 94 7.02 -6.40 9.09
CA ILE A 94 5.69 -6.42 9.69
C ILE A 94 4.97 -7.64 9.12
N ARG A 95 4.51 -8.54 9.98
CA ARG A 95 3.76 -9.74 9.57
C ARG A 95 2.29 -9.56 9.91
N LEU A 96 1.45 -9.99 8.97
CA LEU A 96 0.00 -9.96 9.09
C LEU A 96 -0.48 -11.40 8.96
N GLU A 97 -1.28 -11.86 9.92
CA GLU A 97 -1.83 -13.23 9.92
C GLU A 97 -3.31 -13.20 10.27
N VAL A 98 -4.12 -13.94 9.49
CA VAL A 98 -5.54 -14.10 9.75
C VAL A 98 -5.74 -15.18 10.82
N THR A 99 -6.44 -14.83 11.90
CA THR A 99 -6.89 -15.76 12.94
C THR A 99 -8.38 -15.54 13.16
N GLY A 100 -9.22 -16.47 12.66
CA GLY A 100 -10.66 -16.28 12.65
C GLY A 100 -11.05 -15.13 11.71
N ASP A 101 -11.75 -14.13 12.23
CA ASP A 101 -12.21 -12.93 11.51
C ASP A 101 -11.28 -11.71 11.69
N ARG A 102 -10.10 -11.92 12.29
CA ARG A 102 -9.16 -10.85 12.64
C ARG A 102 -7.81 -11.01 11.98
N VAL A 103 -7.19 -9.88 11.65
CA VAL A 103 -5.78 -9.79 11.29
C VAL A 103 -4.98 -9.48 12.56
N THR A 104 -3.97 -10.28 12.83
CA THR A 104 -2.98 -10.06 13.88
C THR A 104 -1.71 -9.50 13.26
N PHE A 105 -1.17 -8.44 13.87
CA PHE A 105 0.02 -7.77 13.38
C PHE A 105 1.17 -8.03 14.33
N THR A 106 2.29 -8.53 13.81
CA THR A 106 3.55 -8.67 14.55
C THR A 106 4.67 -7.96 13.81
N SER A 107 5.76 -7.69 14.51
CA SER A 107 6.92 -7.03 13.91
C SER A 107 8.22 -7.65 14.38
N SER A 108 9.25 -7.63 13.53
CA SER A 108 10.59 -8.15 13.89
C SER A 108 11.30 -7.30 14.96
N ARG A 109 10.82 -6.08 15.21
CA ARG A 109 11.36 -5.14 16.20
C ARG A 109 10.23 -4.42 16.92
N ARG A 110 10.46 -4.05 18.19
CA ARG A 110 9.51 -3.29 19.03
C ARG A 110 8.13 -3.95 19.14
N ALA A 111 8.05 -5.27 19.02
CA ALA A 111 6.80 -5.99 19.13
C ALA A 111 6.15 -5.77 20.51
N PRO A 112 4.87 -5.38 20.57
CA PRO A 112 4.16 -5.29 21.84
C PRO A 112 3.96 -6.68 22.45
N ALA A 113 3.79 -6.74 23.78
CA ALA A 113 3.57 -7.99 24.50
C ALA A 113 2.30 -8.72 24.03
N GLU A 114 1.26 -7.94 23.71
CA GLU A 114 0.06 -8.44 23.03
C GLU A 114 0.03 -7.87 21.60
N PRO A 115 0.09 -8.72 20.56
CA PRO A 115 0.00 -8.28 19.17
C PRO A 115 -1.33 -7.55 18.90
N PRO A 116 -1.32 -6.34 18.34
CA PRO A 116 -2.53 -5.62 18.01
C PRO A 116 -3.29 -6.37 16.91
N ARG A 117 -4.62 -6.23 16.95
CA ARG A 117 -5.53 -6.91 16.02
C ARG A 117 -6.62 -5.96 15.54
N CYS A 118 -7.11 -6.19 14.33
CA CYS A 118 -8.35 -5.58 13.82
C CYS A 118 -9.15 -6.61 13.02
N ALA A 119 -10.41 -6.30 12.70
CA ALA A 119 -11.19 -7.17 11.82
C ALA A 119 -10.56 -7.18 10.41
N VAL A 120 -10.66 -8.31 9.70
CA VAL A 120 -10.18 -8.40 8.31
C VAL A 120 -10.85 -7.33 7.43
N GLU A 121 -12.15 -7.10 7.62
CA GLU A 121 -12.89 -6.08 6.87
C GLU A 121 -12.46 -4.65 7.21
N ASP A 122 -12.11 -4.37 8.48
CA ASP A 122 -11.58 -3.06 8.86
C ASP A 122 -10.24 -2.80 8.16
N TYR A 123 -9.38 -3.82 8.11
CA TYR A 123 -8.10 -3.75 7.39
C TYR A 123 -8.31 -3.51 5.89
N ALA A 124 -9.17 -4.31 5.26
CA ALA A 124 -9.50 -4.18 3.85
C ALA A 124 -10.06 -2.80 3.51
N ALA A 125 -10.98 -2.29 4.33
CA ALA A 125 -11.57 -0.97 4.16
C ALA A 125 -10.53 0.15 4.29
N ALA A 126 -9.64 0.07 5.29
CA ALA A 126 -8.59 1.05 5.50
C ALA A 126 -7.57 1.07 4.34
N VAL A 127 -7.14 -0.10 3.84
CA VAL A 127 -6.24 -0.20 2.70
C VAL A 127 -6.90 0.39 1.44
N ARG A 128 -8.15 0.02 1.14
CA ARG A 128 -8.91 0.59 0.01
C ARG A 128 -9.03 2.10 0.12
N ALA A 129 -9.35 2.62 1.30
CA ALA A 129 -9.48 4.06 1.55
C ALA A 129 -8.13 4.78 1.40
N PHE A 130 -7.04 4.21 1.89
CA PHE A 130 -5.69 4.76 1.74
C PHE A 130 -5.29 4.86 0.27
N VAL A 131 -5.49 3.78 -0.50
CA VAL A 131 -5.22 3.77 -1.95
C VAL A 131 -6.09 4.77 -2.71
N ALA A 132 -7.40 4.84 -2.40
CA ALA A 132 -8.29 5.81 -3.03
C ALA A 132 -7.87 7.25 -2.73
N THR A 133 -7.51 7.54 -1.48
CA THR A 133 -7.06 8.87 -1.05
C THR A 133 -5.73 9.25 -1.69
N GLY A 134 -4.74 8.36 -1.68
CA GLY A 134 -3.43 8.61 -2.29
C GLY A 134 -3.50 8.81 -3.80
N THR A 135 -4.27 7.97 -4.50
CA THR A 135 -4.45 8.13 -5.96
C THR A 135 -5.23 9.40 -6.32
N ALA A 136 -6.24 9.78 -5.52
CA ALA A 136 -6.95 11.04 -5.71
C ALA A 136 -6.05 12.26 -5.46
N TRP A 137 -5.22 12.21 -4.42
CA TRP A 137 -4.24 13.26 -4.12
C TRP A 137 -3.24 13.45 -5.27
N LEU A 138 -2.63 12.36 -5.74
CA LEU A 138 -1.67 12.40 -6.84
C LEU A 138 -2.32 12.96 -8.12
N ALA A 139 -3.51 12.49 -8.48
CA ALA A 139 -4.22 12.97 -9.66
C ALA A 139 -4.66 14.44 -9.54
N GLY A 140 -5.02 14.89 -8.34
CA GLY A 140 -5.42 16.28 -8.09
C GLY A 140 -4.27 17.27 -8.22
N ASN A 141 -3.08 16.89 -7.75
CA ASN A 141 -1.89 17.75 -7.79
C ASN A 141 -1.07 17.59 -9.08
N HIS A 142 -1.13 16.41 -9.71
CA HIS A 142 -0.37 16.06 -10.90
C HIS A 142 -1.27 15.37 -11.94
N PRO A 143 -2.15 16.09 -12.65
CA PRO A 143 -3.21 15.48 -13.47
C PRO A 143 -2.74 14.45 -14.50
N ALA A 144 -1.54 14.63 -15.06
CA ALA A 144 -0.94 13.70 -16.01
C ALA A 144 -0.73 12.28 -15.44
N ILE A 145 -0.53 12.14 -14.12
CA ILE A 145 -0.35 10.83 -13.49
C ILE A 145 -1.62 9.98 -13.50
N ALA A 146 -2.81 10.60 -13.64
CA ALA A 146 -4.08 9.90 -13.62
C ALA A 146 -4.21 8.88 -14.76
N ALA A 147 -3.49 9.10 -15.87
CA ALA A 147 -3.41 8.22 -17.03
C ALA A 147 -2.29 7.16 -16.92
N ASN A 148 -1.50 7.17 -15.85
CA ASN A 148 -0.40 6.23 -15.69
C ASN A 148 -0.94 4.81 -15.40
N PRO A 149 -0.50 3.77 -16.15
CA PRO A 149 -0.92 2.38 -15.95
C PRO A 149 -0.75 1.86 -14.52
N ALA A 150 0.28 2.28 -13.78
CA ALA A 150 0.53 1.84 -12.42
C ALA A 150 -0.61 2.25 -11.47
N LEU A 151 -1.23 3.42 -11.67
CA LEU A 151 -2.39 3.84 -10.86
C LEU A 151 -3.65 3.04 -11.20
N HIS A 152 -3.78 2.58 -12.44
CA HIS A 152 -4.88 1.68 -12.83
C HIS A 152 -4.71 0.29 -12.22
N GLU A 153 -3.51 -0.27 -12.30
CA GLU A 153 -3.15 -1.54 -11.66
C GLU A 153 -3.43 -1.50 -10.16
N LEU A 154 -2.97 -0.44 -9.48
CA LEU A 154 -3.18 -0.26 -8.04
C LEU A 154 -4.67 -0.24 -7.66
N ARG A 155 -5.52 0.47 -8.43
CA ARG A 155 -6.97 0.48 -8.21
C ARG A 155 -7.58 -0.91 -8.42
N ALA A 156 -7.11 -1.67 -9.42
CA ALA A 156 -7.58 -3.02 -9.68
C ALA A 156 -7.22 -3.97 -8.52
N LEU A 157 -5.99 -3.87 -7.99
CA LEU A 157 -5.52 -4.71 -6.86
C LEU A 157 -6.40 -4.62 -5.63
N VAL A 158 -6.94 -3.43 -5.33
CA VAL A 158 -7.80 -3.21 -4.15
C VAL A 158 -9.29 -3.32 -4.44
N SER A 159 -9.71 -3.40 -5.71
CA SER A 159 -11.12 -3.54 -6.08
C SER A 159 -11.58 -4.99 -6.03
N ASP A 160 -10.69 -5.93 -6.36
CA ASP A 160 -11.01 -7.35 -6.50
C ASP A 160 -10.67 -8.15 -5.22
N PRO A 161 -11.67 -8.58 -4.42
CA PRO A 161 -11.42 -9.35 -3.19
C PRO A 161 -10.79 -10.73 -3.46
N ALA A 162 -10.96 -11.26 -4.68
CA ALA A 162 -10.36 -12.51 -5.14
C ALA A 162 -10.67 -12.60 -6.64
N GLY A 163 -9.69 -12.43 -7.53
CA GLY A 163 -9.34 -13.52 -8.43
C GLY A 163 -10.49 -14.51 -8.66
N GLY A 164 -11.40 -14.18 -9.58
CA GLY A 164 -12.56 -15.00 -9.91
C GLY A 164 -12.15 -16.41 -10.31
N GLY A 165 -12.26 -17.35 -9.37
CA GLY A 165 -12.22 -18.78 -9.61
C GLY A 165 -13.60 -19.35 -9.29
N THR A 166 -14.52 -19.28 -10.24
CA THR A 166 -15.68 -20.17 -10.30
C THR A 166 -15.18 -21.59 -10.57
N GLY A 167 -14.69 -22.26 -9.52
CA GLY A 167 -14.48 -23.70 -9.51
C GLY A 167 -15.72 -24.37 -8.92
N ASP A 168 -16.60 -24.80 -9.81
CA ASP A 168 -17.77 -25.63 -9.55
C ASP A 168 -17.48 -26.75 -8.53
N PRO A 169 -18.12 -26.79 -7.34
CA PRO A 169 -18.09 -27.96 -6.50
C PRO A 169 -19.05 -28.97 -7.11
N GLY A 170 -18.55 -29.69 -8.11
CA GLY A 170 -19.27 -30.82 -8.70
C GLY A 170 -19.74 -31.75 -7.60
N LEU A 171 -21.07 -31.73 -7.38
CA LEU A 171 -21.81 -32.78 -6.70
C LEU A 171 -21.39 -34.12 -7.29
N ARG A 172 -20.73 -34.96 -6.49
CA ARG A 172 -20.86 -36.41 -6.60
C ARG A 172 -21.57 -36.92 -5.36
N THR A 173 -22.89 -36.96 -5.50
CA THR A 173 -23.79 -37.88 -4.80
C THR A 173 -23.38 -39.33 -5.12
N VAL A 174 -23.33 -40.14 -4.05
CA VAL A 174 -23.29 -41.63 -3.94
C VAL A 174 -22.20 -42.40 -4.66
#